data_AF-A0A087HJ40-F1
#
_entry.id   AF-A0A087HJ40-F1
#
_cell.length_a   1.000
_cell.length_b   1.000
_cell.length_c   1.000
_cell.angle_alpha   90.00
_cell.angle_beta   90.00
_cell.angle_gamma   90.00
#
_symmetry.space_group_name_H-M   'P 1'
#
loop_
_entity.id
_entity.type
_entity.pdbx_description
1 polymer ?
#
loop_
_entity_poly.entity_id
_entity_poly.type
_entity_poly.pdbx_seq_one_letter_code
_entity_poly.pdbx_strand_id
1 'polypeptide(L)'
;MAFSISAVSHSLPSSTRISLSSTVSFSSSSPPLVALSSPHSLSSLRTISSSSSLLPSFVQRKHSIHGKKSRVKCAASDVAELKSAKEDIKVLLRTKFCHPIFVRLGWHDAGTYNKKIEEWPQRGGANGSLRFEAELKHAANAGLISALKLIQPIKDKYSNISYADLFQLASATAIEEAGGPEIPMKYGRVDVSSPDQCPEEGRLPDAGPPSPADHLREVFYRMGLDDKEIVALSGAHTLGRSRPERSGFGKPETKYTKTGPGEPGGQSWTVKWLKFDNSYFKDIKEKRDEDLLVLPTDAALFEDPSFKNYAEKYAEDPAAFFKDYAEAHAKLSNLGAKFDPPEGIIIDNDPTQGSPEKFVAANYSTGKKELSDSMKKKIRAEYEAIGGSPDKPLPTNYFLNIIIAIGVLALLSTFFGNNNSSDF
;
A
#
# COMPACT_ATOMS: atom_id res chain seq x y z
N MET A 1 41.68 20.95 -38.24
CA MET A 1 42.39 21.96 -39.07
C MET A 1 42.06 21.70 -40.52
N ALA A 2 41.88 22.78 -41.28
CA ALA A 2 41.06 22.89 -42.48
C ALA A 2 41.61 22.21 -43.73
N PHE A 3 40.69 21.72 -44.58
CA PHE A 3 40.87 21.67 -46.02
C PHE A 3 39.59 22.21 -46.70
N SER A 4 39.77 23.24 -47.51
CA SER A 4 38.83 23.74 -48.53
C SER A 4 39.43 23.40 -49.89
N ILE A 5 38.64 22.94 -50.88
CA ILE A 5 38.58 23.45 -52.27
C ILE A 5 37.20 23.12 -52.89
N SER A 6 36.69 24.08 -53.67
CA SER A 6 35.39 24.20 -54.34
C SER A 6 35.16 23.38 -55.63
N ALA A 7 33.85 23.15 -55.91
CA ALA A 7 33.04 23.23 -57.16
C ALA A 7 33.62 22.76 -58.53
N VAL A 8 32.87 22.16 -59.46
CA VAL A 8 31.78 22.76 -60.29
C VAL A 8 30.95 21.66 -61.02
N SER A 9 29.72 22.06 -61.38
CA SER A 9 28.56 21.45 -62.07
C SER A 9 28.72 20.70 -63.40
N HIS A 10 27.77 19.78 -63.68
CA HIS A 10 27.03 19.70 -64.97
C HIS A 10 25.68 18.95 -64.81
N SER A 11 24.77 19.19 -65.76
CA SER A 11 23.30 19.12 -65.68
C SER A 11 22.64 18.05 -66.59
N LEU A 12 21.58 17.39 -66.07
CA LEU A 12 20.30 16.90 -66.71
C LEU A 12 20.36 15.87 -67.88
N PRO A 13 19.30 15.03 -68.16
CA PRO A 13 17.87 15.36 -68.06
C PRO A 13 16.84 14.29 -67.57
N SER A 14 15.71 14.84 -67.09
CA SER A 14 14.28 14.49 -67.30
C SER A 14 13.76 13.03 -67.28
N SER A 15 12.86 12.73 -66.34
CA SER A 15 11.56 12.10 -66.66
C SER A 15 10.50 12.36 -65.59
N THR A 16 9.33 12.73 -66.09
CA THR A 16 8.10 13.20 -65.44
C THR A 16 7.26 12.04 -64.87
N ARG A 17 6.60 12.23 -63.71
CA ARG A 17 5.14 11.97 -63.52
C ARG A 17 4.63 12.33 -62.11
N ILE A 18 3.77 13.36 -62.09
CA ILE A 18 2.46 13.46 -61.42
C ILE A 18 2.39 13.18 -59.91
N SER A 19 2.28 14.25 -59.13
CA SER A 19 1.73 14.28 -57.77
C SER A 19 0.30 14.85 -57.82
N LEU A 20 -0.69 14.05 -57.43
CA LEU A 20 -2.04 14.49 -57.15
C LEU A 20 -2.09 14.96 -55.69
N SER A 21 -2.34 16.26 -55.49
CA SER A 21 -2.78 16.81 -54.21
C SER A 21 -4.29 16.63 -54.09
N SER A 22 -4.75 15.96 -53.04
CA SER A 22 -6.15 15.98 -52.62
C SER A 22 -6.25 16.57 -51.23
N THR A 23 -6.42 17.89 -51.19
CA THR A 23 -7.00 18.64 -50.07
C THR A 23 -8.48 18.26 -49.97
N VAL A 24 -8.87 17.62 -48.86
CA VAL A 24 -10.28 17.42 -48.50
C VAL A 24 -10.66 18.42 -47.43
N SER A 25 -11.26 19.51 -47.89
CA SER A 25 -12.04 20.47 -47.11
C SER A 25 -13.48 19.95 -46.98
N PHE A 26 -13.93 19.65 -45.77
CA PHE A 26 -15.35 19.44 -45.48
C PHE A 26 -15.92 20.62 -44.69
N SER A 27 -16.79 21.34 -45.37
CA SER A 27 -17.68 22.38 -44.88
C SER A 27 -18.79 21.76 -44.02
N SER A 28 -18.99 22.23 -42.79
CA SER A 28 -20.20 21.97 -42.01
C SER A 28 -21.16 23.16 -42.08
N SER A 29 -22.28 22.95 -42.74
CA SER A 29 -23.42 23.86 -42.82
C SER A 29 -24.60 23.26 -42.03
N SER A 30 -25.04 23.91 -40.95
CA SER A 30 -26.43 23.84 -40.45
C SER A 30 -27.34 24.70 -41.35
N PRO A 31 -28.71 24.71 -41.31
CA PRO A 31 -29.72 24.21 -40.33
C PRO A 31 -30.91 23.49 -41.08
N PRO A 32 -32.22 23.39 -40.65
CA PRO A 32 -32.93 23.94 -39.47
C PRO A 32 -33.93 23.04 -38.71
N LEU A 33 -34.43 23.62 -37.61
CA LEU A 33 -35.56 23.24 -36.76
C LEU A 33 -36.90 23.20 -37.52
N VAL A 34 -37.76 22.23 -37.20
CA VAL A 34 -39.22 22.36 -37.33
C VAL A 34 -39.93 21.60 -36.19
N ALA A 35 -40.82 22.30 -35.49
CA ALA A 35 -41.78 21.81 -34.52
C ALA A 35 -43.06 21.30 -35.21
N LEU A 36 -43.86 20.46 -34.54
CA LEU A 36 -45.34 20.44 -34.53
C LEU A 36 -45.79 19.21 -33.70
N SER A 37 -46.36 19.38 -32.50
CA SER A 37 -47.80 19.57 -32.17
C SER A 37 -48.60 18.27 -32.02
N SER A 38 -49.19 18.09 -30.84
CA SER A 38 -50.24 17.12 -30.48
C SER A 38 -51.48 17.21 -31.38
N PRO A 39 -52.44 16.26 -31.30
CA PRO A 39 -53.59 16.51 -30.41
C PRO A 39 -54.25 15.29 -29.72
N HIS A 40 -54.80 15.61 -28.53
CA HIS A 40 -56.06 15.20 -27.89
C HIS A 40 -56.79 13.87 -28.22
N SER A 41 -57.26 13.19 -27.16
CA SER A 41 -58.72 13.08 -26.89
C SER A 41 -59.03 12.69 -25.42
N LEU A 42 -60.02 13.40 -24.88
CA LEU A 42 -60.67 13.31 -23.55
C LEU A 42 -61.64 12.12 -23.49
N SER A 43 -61.91 11.50 -22.33
CA SER A 43 -62.99 11.82 -21.36
C SER A 43 -63.12 10.57 -20.46
N SER A 44 -63.57 10.59 -19.20
CA SER A 44 -64.76 11.23 -18.66
C SER A 44 -64.73 11.21 -17.12
N LEU A 45 -65.24 12.30 -16.51
CA LEU A 45 -65.52 12.46 -15.09
C LEU A 45 -66.87 11.81 -14.73
N ARG A 46 -66.96 11.20 -13.54
CA ARG A 46 -68.21 11.16 -12.76
C ARG A 46 -67.92 11.41 -11.29
N THR A 47 -68.50 12.50 -10.81
CA THR A 47 -68.72 12.87 -9.40
C THR A 47 -69.97 12.18 -8.85
N ILE A 48 -69.91 11.68 -7.61
CA ILE A 48 -71.07 11.57 -6.70
C ILE A 48 -70.60 11.96 -5.29
N SER A 49 -71.39 12.79 -4.61
CA SER A 49 -71.15 13.32 -3.26
C SER A 49 -71.75 12.46 -2.14
N SER A 50 -71.30 12.75 -0.91
CA SER A 50 -71.95 12.54 0.41
C SER A 50 -72.13 11.08 0.86
N SER A 51 -71.80 10.65 2.08
CA SER A 51 -72.08 11.28 3.38
C SER A 51 -71.21 10.69 4.53
N SER A 52 -70.93 11.57 5.49
CA SER A 52 -70.59 11.40 6.92
C SER A 52 -70.68 10.02 7.59
N SER A 53 -69.62 9.67 8.33
CA SER A 53 -69.72 9.01 9.63
C SER A 53 -68.58 9.45 10.56
N LEU A 54 -68.95 9.67 11.82
CA LEU A 54 -68.17 10.26 12.91
C LEU A 54 -67.51 9.16 13.77
N LEU A 55 -66.40 9.56 14.43
CA LEU A 55 -65.73 9.01 15.64
C LEU A 55 -64.69 7.86 15.47
N PRO A 56 -63.73 7.71 16.42
CA PRO A 56 -63.14 8.68 17.34
C PRO A 56 -61.59 8.70 17.28
N SER A 57 -61.05 9.83 17.74
CA SER A 57 -59.63 10.07 18.03
C SER A 57 -59.06 9.04 19.01
N PHE A 58 -58.18 8.17 18.54
CA PHE A 58 -57.31 7.34 19.38
C PHE A 58 -56.02 8.11 19.68
N VAL A 59 -55.86 8.48 20.95
CA VAL A 59 -54.62 9.00 21.52
C VAL A 59 -53.59 7.87 21.49
N GLN A 60 -52.67 7.91 20.53
CA GLN A 60 -51.57 6.97 20.49
C GLN A 60 -50.43 7.51 21.36
N ARG A 61 -50.28 6.90 22.55
CA ARG A 61 -49.13 7.06 23.45
C ARG A 61 -47.83 7.02 22.64
N LYS A 62 -47.08 8.13 22.64
CA LYS A 62 -45.66 8.12 22.32
C LYS A 62 -44.94 7.26 23.35
N HIS A 63 -44.72 5.99 23.05
CA HIS A 63 -43.66 5.23 23.69
C HIS A 63 -42.33 5.78 23.18
N SER A 64 -41.66 6.55 24.04
CA SER A 64 -40.27 6.92 23.89
C SER A 64 -39.43 5.64 23.96
N ILE A 65 -39.14 5.06 22.80
CA ILE A 65 -38.06 4.09 22.68
C ILE A 65 -36.77 4.92 22.74
N HIS A 66 -36.15 4.96 23.91
CA HIS A 66 -34.75 5.32 24.06
C HIS A 66 -33.92 4.23 23.37
N GLY A 67 -33.89 4.28 22.04
CA GLY A 67 -32.86 3.60 21.28
C GLY A 67 -31.55 4.27 21.66
N LYS A 68 -30.68 3.54 22.37
CA LYS A 68 -29.27 3.88 22.46
C LYS A 68 -28.79 4.12 21.04
N LYS A 69 -28.62 5.40 20.66
CA LYS A 69 -27.73 5.74 19.55
C LYS A 69 -26.39 5.16 19.97
N SER A 70 -26.02 4.04 19.36
CA SER A 70 -24.63 3.60 19.36
C SER A 70 -23.85 4.75 18.76
N ARG A 71 -23.26 5.56 19.64
CA ARG A 71 -22.23 6.52 19.26
C ARG A 71 -21.15 5.64 18.66
N VAL A 72 -21.05 5.62 17.33
CA VAL A 72 -19.92 5.02 16.62
C VAL A 72 -18.70 5.61 17.30
N LYS A 73 -18.01 4.78 18.09
CA LYS A 73 -16.84 5.23 18.82
C LYS A 73 -15.84 5.59 17.74
N CYS A 74 -15.47 6.87 17.66
CA CYS A 74 -14.15 7.26 17.15
C CYS A 74 -13.12 6.71 18.14
N ALA A 75 -12.96 5.40 18.17
CA ALA A 75 -11.95 4.73 18.95
C ALA A 75 -11.01 4.07 17.96
N ALA A 76 -9.72 4.26 18.22
CA ALA A 76 -8.62 3.51 17.63
C ALA A 76 -8.97 2.05 17.29
N SER A 77 -8.44 1.55 16.17
CA SER A 77 -8.56 0.14 15.84
C SER A 77 -8.01 -0.75 16.96
N ASP A 78 -8.73 -1.82 17.30
CA ASP A 78 -8.29 -2.75 18.33
C ASP A 78 -7.04 -3.54 17.89
N VAL A 79 -6.00 -3.58 18.75
CA VAL A 79 -4.70 -4.20 18.44
C VAL A 79 -4.83 -5.71 18.22
N ALA A 80 -5.64 -6.40 19.02
CA ALA A 80 -5.79 -7.85 18.91
C ALA A 80 -6.58 -8.22 17.65
N GLU A 81 -7.60 -7.43 17.31
CA GLU A 81 -8.32 -7.57 16.04
C GLU A 81 -7.39 -7.28 14.84
N LEU A 82 -6.57 -6.22 14.87
CA LEU A 82 -5.60 -5.93 13.80
C LEU A 82 -4.63 -7.10 13.56
N LYS A 83 -4.09 -7.70 14.62
CA LYS A 83 -3.23 -8.89 14.51
C LYS A 83 -3.97 -10.07 13.90
N SER A 84 -5.20 -10.31 14.35
CA SER A 84 -6.03 -11.41 13.83
C SER A 84 -6.41 -11.20 12.36
N ALA A 85 -6.73 -9.94 11.98
CA ALA A 85 -7.01 -9.56 10.61
C ALA A 85 -5.78 -9.73 9.71
N LYS A 86 -4.56 -9.42 10.20
CA LYS A 86 -3.31 -9.67 9.47
C LYS A 86 -3.19 -11.14 9.09
N GLU A 87 -3.47 -12.06 10.02
CA GLU A 87 -3.41 -13.51 9.76
C GLU A 87 -4.50 -13.97 8.77
N ASP A 88 -5.73 -13.48 8.91
CA ASP A 88 -6.81 -13.77 7.95
C ASP A 88 -6.48 -13.24 6.53
N ILE A 89 -5.84 -12.07 6.44
CA ILE A 89 -5.37 -11.50 5.18
C ILE A 89 -4.29 -12.41 4.56
N LYS A 90 -3.33 -12.92 5.34
CA LYS A 90 -2.32 -13.87 4.82
C LYS A 90 -2.98 -15.12 4.22
N VAL A 91 -4.00 -15.67 4.88
CA VAL A 91 -4.78 -16.80 4.34
C VAL A 91 -5.49 -16.41 3.05
N LEU A 92 -6.12 -15.23 3.00
CA LEU A 92 -6.79 -14.72 1.80
C LEU A 92 -5.82 -14.54 0.62
N LEU A 93 -4.63 -14.02 0.88
CA LEU A 93 -3.57 -13.81 -0.10
C LEU A 93 -3.08 -15.14 -0.70
N ARG A 94 -2.82 -16.15 0.15
CA ARG A 94 -2.38 -17.49 -0.28
C ARG A 94 -3.45 -18.26 -1.06
N THR A 95 -4.72 -17.98 -0.81
CA THR A 95 -5.85 -18.69 -1.45
C THR A 95 -6.35 -18.00 -2.72
N LYS A 96 -6.32 -16.67 -2.77
CA LYS A 96 -6.90 -15.88 -3.87
C LYS A 96 -5.86 -15.20 -4.76
N PHE A 97 -4.59 -15.18 -4.35
CA PHE A 97 -3.50 -14.56 -5.11
C PHE A 97 -3.77 -13.08 -5.43
N CYS A 98 -4.41 -12.38 -4.49
CA CYS A 98 -4.89 -11.02 -4.65
C CYS A 98 -3.91 -9.94 -4.13
N HIS A 99 -2.64 -10.28 -3.90
CA HIS A 99 -1.61 -9.35 -3.45
C HIS A 99 -1.61 -8.01 -4.22
N PRO A 100 -1.60 -8.01 -5.57
CA PRO A 100 -1.46 -6.76 -6.30
C PRO A 100 -2.66 -5.82 -6.15
N ILE A 101 -3.88 -6.37 -6.02
CA ILE A 101 -5.08 -5.53 -5.91
C ILE A 101 -5.20 -4.89 -4.52
N PHE A 102 -4.66 -5.51 -3.47
CA PHE A 102 -4.60 -4.89 -2.15
C PHE A 102 -3.52 -3.82 -2.05
N VAL A 103 -2.37 -4.01 -2.71
CA VAL A 103 -1.37 -2.94 -2.84
C VAL A 103 -1.97 -1.73 -3.55
N ARG A 104 -2.68 -1.97 -4.67
CA ARG A 104 -3.40 -0.91 -5.38
C ARG A 104 -4.48 -0.27 -4.52
N LEU A 105 -5.27 -1.04 -3.76
CA LEU A 105 -6.31 -0.51 -2.88
C LEU A 105 -5.73 0.47 -1.84
N GLY A 106 -4.64 0.08 -1.15
CA GLY A 106 -3.97 0.93 -0.17
C GLY A 106 -3.39 2.20 -0.79
N TRP A 107 -2.73 2.07 -1.96
CA TRP A 107 -2.23 3.22 -2.72
C TRP A 107 -3.35 4.19 -3.12
N HIS A 108 -4.48 3.69 -3.65
CA HIS A 108 -5.56 4.54 -4.16
C HIS A 108 -6.31 5.29 -3.05
N ASP A 109 -6.42 4.72 -1.85
CA ASP A 109 -7.00 5.43 -0.69
C ASP A 109 -6.06 6.58 -0.25
N ALA A 110 -4.75 6.28 -0.13
CA ALA A 110 -3.75 7.26 0.31
C ALA A 110 -3.40 8.34 -0.74
N GLY A 111 -3.42 7.99 -2.03
CA GLY A 111 -2.93 8.83 -3.13
C GLY A 111 -3.78 10.06 -3.44
N THR A 112 -4.96 10.17 -2.84
CA THR A 112 -5.84 11.35 -2.95
C THR A 112 -5.40 12.51 -2.05
N TYR A 113 -4.35 12.31 -1.24
CA TYR A 113 -3.86 13.33 -0.32
C TYR A 113 -3.38 14.60 -1.03
N ASN A 114 -3.68 15.75 -0.43
CA ASN A 114 -3.18 17.05 -0.83
C ASN A 114 -2.62 17.81 0.38
N LYS A 115 -1.30 17.99 0.40
CA LYS A 115 -0.57 18.66 1.49
C LYS A 115 -0.92 20.14 1.68
N LYS A 116 -1.60 20.76 0.70
CA LYS A 116 -2.04 22.17 0.78
C LYS A 116 -3.38 22.34 1.50
N ILE A 117 -4.09 21.25 1.80
CA ILE A 117 -5.34 21.26 2.55
C ILE A 117 -5.05 20.74 3.96
N GLU A 118 -5.39 21.53 4.98
CA GLU A 118 -5.05 21.21 6.37
C GLU A 118 -6.12 20.29 6.99
N GLU A 119 -7.38 20.54 6.66
CA GLU A 119 -8.55 19.97 7.31
C GLU A 119 -8.75 18.49 6.95
N TRP A 120 -8.99 17.68 7.98
CA TRP A 120 -9.48 16.32 7.82
C TRP A 120 -11.01 16.31 7.79
N PRO A 121 -11.66 15.60 6.86
CA PRO A 121 -11.08 14.71 5.84
C PRO A 121 -10.85 15.32 4.45
N GLN A 122 -11.09 16.63 4.24
CA GLN A 122 -11.04 17.31 2.94
C GLN A 122 -9.69 17.16 2.21
N ARG A 123 -8.61 17.05 2.98
CA ARG A 123 -7.26 16.79 2.47
C ARG A 123 -7.08 15.44 1.77
N GLY A 124 -8.06 14.54 1.83
CA GLY A 124 -7.98 13.19 1.27
C GLY A 124 -7.00 12.30 2.05
N GLY A 125 -6.51 11.25 1.41
CA GLY A 125 -5.56 10.30 1.96
C GLY A 125 -6.19 9.12 2.69
N ALA A 126 -5.37 8.38 3.44
CA ALA A 126 -5.72 7.08 4.03
C ALA A 126 -6.76 7.22 5.17
N ASN A 127 -8.03 7.34 4.79
CA ASN A 127 -9.16 7.60 5.68
C ASN A 127 -10.36 6.67 5.38
N GLY A 128 -10.17 5.68 4.51
CA GLY A 128 -11.16 4.67 4.17
C GLY A 128 -12.30 5.17 3.30
N SER A 129 -12.24 6.40 2.75
CA SER A 129 -13.30 6.95 1.89
C SER A 129 -13.50 6.13 0.62
N LEU A 130 -12.44 5.47 0.14
CA LEU A 130 -12.45 4.62 -1.05
C LEU A 130 -13.43 3.44 -0.97
N ARG A 131 -13.99 3.14 0.20
CA ARG A 131 -15.06 2.12 0.34
C ARG A 131 -16.41 2.58 -0.23
N PHE A 132 -16.62 3.88 -0.36
CA PHE A 132 -17.90 4.43 -0.81
C PHE A 132 -18.03 4.38 -2.32
N GLU A 133 -19.26 4.14 -2.79
CA GLU A 133 -19.56 4.03 -4.22
C GLU A 133 -19.20 5.30 -5.00
N ALA A 134 -19.33 6.48 -4.39
CA ALA A 134 -18.96 7.76 -4.99
C ALA A 134 -17.52 7.77 -5.49
N GLU A 135 -16.57 7.32 -4.65
CA GLU A 135 -15.15 7.29 -5.00
C GLU A 135 -14.76 6.03 -5.79
N LEU A 136 -15.40 4.89 -5.55
CA LEU A 136 -15.16 3.67 -6.34
C LEU A 136 -15.51 3.83 -7.82
N LYS A 137 -16.40 4.77 -8.15
CA LYS A 137 -16.80 5.09 -9.53
C LYS A 137 -15.82 5.98 -10.27
N HIS A 138 -14.85 6.59 -9.59
CA HIS A 138 -13.79 7.34 -10.27
C HIS A 138 -13.06 6.43 -11.25
N ALA A 139 -12.74 6.93 -12.44
CA ALA A 139 -12.12 6.19 -13.53
C ALA A 139 -10.82 5.48 -13.08
N ALA A 140 -9.98 6.19 -12.31
CA ALA A 140 -8.74 5.63 -11.77
C ALA A 140 -8.98 4.44 -10.81
N ASN A 141 -10.16 4.33 -10.20
CA ASN A 141 -10.52 3.28 -9.23
C ASN A 141 -11.21 2.06 -9.86
N ALA A 142 -11.32 2.01 -11.19
CA ALA A 142 -11.93 0.89 -11.91
C ALA A 142 -11.39 -0.48 -11.42
N GLY A 143 -12.32 -1.36 -11.03
CA GLY A 143 -12.04 -2.70 -10.51
C GLY A 143 -11.74 -2.79 -9.00
N LEU A 144 -11.56 -1.69 -8.26
CA LEU A 144 -11.28 -1.75 -6.81
C LEU A 144 -12.47 -2.22 -5.96
N ILE A 145 -13.68 -2.19 -6.51
CA ILE A 145 -14.84 -2.85 -5.90
C ILE A 145 -14.60 -4.35 -5.66
N SER A 146 -13.80 -5.02 -6.50
CA SER A 146 -13.42 -6.42 -6.30
C SER A 146 -12.51 -6.59 -5.09
N ALA A 147 -11.59 -5.66 -4.83
CA ALA A 147 -10.76 -5.67 -3.63
C ALA A 147 -11.60 -5.44 -2.36
N LEU A 148 -12.54 -4.49 -2.41
CA LEU A 148 -13.47 -4.25 -1.30
C LEU A 148 -14.31 -5.50 -0.99
N LYS A 149 -14.85 -6.16 -2.01
CA LYS A 149 -15.59 -7.43 -1.84
C LYS A 149 -14.74 -8.55 -1.23
N LEU A 150 -13.46 -8.63 -1.58
CA LEU A 150 -12.54 -9.62 -1.03
C LEU A 150 -12.23 -9.37 0.45
N ILE A 151 -12.10 -8.11 0.86
CA ILE A 151 -11.74 -7.75 2.23
C ILE A 151 -12.96 -7.63 3.17
N GLN A 152 -14.17 -7.48 2.61
CA GLN A 152 -15.41 -7.31 3.38
C GLN A 152 -15.64 -8.41 4.44
N PRO A 153 -15.46 -9.71 4.16
CA PRO A 153 -15.66 -10.74 5.19
C PRO A 153 -14.72 -10.59 6.39
N ILE A 154 -13.50 -10.09 6.18
CA ILE A 154 -12.54 -9.80 7.25
C ILE A 154 -13.03 -8.57 8.03
N LYS A 155 -13.49 -7.52 7.34
CA LYS A 155 -14.07 -6.34 7.99
C LYS A 155 -15.30 -6.66 8.85
N ASP A 156 -16.16 -7.56 8.38
CA ASP A 156 -17.37 -7.98 9.10
C ASP A 156 -17.04 -8.79 10.34
N LYS A 157 -15.98 -9.61 10.28
CA LYS A 157 -15.44 -10.37 11.41
C LYS A 157 -14.81 -9.47 12.48
N TYR A 158 -14.18 -8.37 12.06
CA TYR A 158 -13.45 -7.45 12.94
C TYR A 158 -14.08 -6.04 12.93
N SER A 159 -15.17 -5.91 13.69
CA SER A 159 -15.97 -4.68 13.70
C SER A 159 -15.23 -3.47 14.27
N ASN A 160 -14.21 -3.68 15.10
CA ASN A 160 -13.44 -2.61 15.74
C ASN A 160 -12.19 -2.21 14.95
N ILE A 161 -12.00 -2.69 13.72
CA ILE A 161 -10.97 -2.19 12.80
C ILE A 161 -11.63 -1.22 11.80
N SER A 162 -11.02 -0.05 11.59
CA SER A 162 -11.44 0.89 10.54
C SER A 162 -11.16 0.35 9.13
N TYR A 163 -11.93 0.76 8.13
CA TYR A 163 -11.58 0.45 6.74
C TYR A 163 -10.23 1.08 6.37
N ALA A 164 -9.94 2.28 6.87
CA ALA A 164 -8.68 2.98 6.67
C ALA A 164 -7.47 2.13 7.11
N ASP A 165 -7.51 1.53 8.30
CA ASP A 165 -6.45 0.63 8.74
C ASP A 165 -6.45 -0.69 7.98
N LEU A 166 -7.63 -1.24 7.69
CA LEU A 166 -7.74 -2.53 7.00
C LEU A 166 -7.17 -2.49 5.58
N PHE A 167 -7.36 -1.39 4.84
CA PHE A 167 -6.79 -1.21 3.50
C PHE A 167 -5.27 -1.15 3.54
N GLN A 168 -4.70 -0.39 4.48
CA GLN A 168 -3.26 -0.25 4.60
C GLN A 168 -2.60 -1.51 5.18
N LEU A 169 -3.27 -2.21 6.11
CA LEU A 169 -2.87 -3.53 6.61
C LEU A 169 -2.83 -4.55 5.47
N ALA A 170 -3.87 -4.60 4.64
CA ALA A 170 -3.93 -5.50 3.49
C ALA A 170 -2.84 -5.20 2.46
N SER A 171 -2.57 -3.92 2.19
CA SER A 171 -1.48 -3.51 1.31
C SER A 171 -0.11 -3.92 1.85
N ALA A 172 0.22 -3.61 3.10
CA ALA A 172 1.54 -3.93 3.67
C ALA A 172 1.75 -5.45 3.76
N THR A 173 0.74 -6.19 4.23
CA THR A 173 0.77 -7.66 4.29
C THR A 173 0.93 -8.28 2.90
N ALA A 174 0.32 -7.69 1.86
CA ALA A 174 0.48 -8.14 0.49
C ALA A 174 1.92 -7.97 -0.05
N ILE A 175 2.63 -6.92 0.37
CA ILE A 175 4.05 -6.73 0.02
C ILE A 175 4.90 -7.78 0.72
N GLU A 176 4.73 -7.96 2.03
CA GLU A 176 5.48 -8.91 2.85
C GLU A 176 5.29 -10.36 2.36
N GLU A 177 4.04 -10.81 2.16
CA GLU A 177 3.76 -12.17 1.68
C GLU A 177 4.20 -12.41 0.23
N ALA A 178 4.39 -11.36 -0.57
CA ALA A 178 4.99 -11.46 -1.90
C ALA A 178 6.53 -11.53 -1.87
N GLY A 179 7.15 -11.50 -0.69
CA GLY A 179 8.59 -11.54 -0.49
C GLY A 179 9.27 -10.17 -0.52
N GLY A 180 8.50 -9.09 -0.34
CA GLY A 180 9.01 -7.73 -0.25
C GLY A 180 9.58 -7.38 1.14
N PRO A 181 10.00 -6.12 1.34
CA PRO A 181 10.50 -5.68 2.64
C PRO A 181 9.37 -5.60 3.68
N GLU A 182 9.75 -5.75 4.95
CA GLU A 182 8.88 -5.35 6.07
C GLU A 182 8.65 -3.84 6.03
N ILE A 183 7.39 -3.43 6.12
CA ILE A 183 7.03 -2.02 6.06
C ILE A 183 6.85 -1.51 7.50
N PRO A 184 7.51 -0.41 7.92
CA PRO A 184 7.39 0.13 9.28
C PRO A 184 6.02 0.81 9.47
N MET A 185 4.98 0.00 9.59
CA MET A 185 3.59 0.42 9.64
C MET A 185 3.19 0.89 11.04
N LYS A 186 2.27 1.86 11.03
CA LYS A 186 1.45 2.20 12.20
C LYS A 186 -0.03 2.22 11.80
N TYR A 187 -0.88 2.05 12.80
CA TYR A 187 -2.33 1.91 12.69
C TYR A 187 -3.04 2.88 13.64
N GLY A 188 -4.36 2.78 13.77
CA GLY A 188 -5.20 3.73 14.50
C GLY A 188 -5.84 4.79 13.59
N ARG A 189 -5.92 4.54 12.27
CA ARG A 189 -6.56 5.47 11.33
C ARG A 189 -8.06 5.55 11.59
N VAL A 190 -8.59 6.76 11.56
CA VAL A 190 -10.02 7.03 11.70
C VAL A 190 -10.69 6.99 10.33
N ASP A 191 -11.80 6.26 10.23
CA ASP A 191 -12.65 6.27 9.05
C ASP A 191 -13.39 7.60 8.89
N VAL A 192 -13.53 8.07 7.64
CA VAL A 192 -14.61 9.02 7.30
C VAL A 192 -15.97 8.38 7.57
N SER A 193 -17.01 9.19 7.79
CA SER A 193 -18.34 8.72 8.21
C SER A 193 -19.38 8.67 7.09
N SER A 194 -19.23 9.46 6.02
CA SER A 194 -20.22 9.60 4.95
C SER A 194 -19.57 9.75 3.57
N PRO A 195 -20.28 9.40 2.48
CA PRO A 195 -19.78 9.56 1.11
C PRO A 195 -19.49 11.01 0.70
N ASP A 196 -20.17 12.00 1.30
CA ASP A 196 -19.90 13.43 1.06
C ASP A 196 -18.50 13.88 1.54
N GLN A 197 -17.77 13.01 2.23
CA GLN A 197 -16.40 13.21 2.68
C GLN A 197 -15.35 12.59 1.74
N CYS A 198 -15.78 11.94 0.65
CA CYS A 198 -14.89 11.50 -0.41
C CYS A 198 -14.22 12.71 -1.09
N PRO A 199 -12.93 12.61 -1.45
CA PRO A 199 -12.28 13.61 -2.28
C PRO A 199 -12.92 13.64 -3.68
N GLU A 200 -12.81 14.77 -4.36
CA GLU A 200 -13.16 14.86 -5.77
C GLU A 200 -12.25 13.98 -6.66
N GLU A 201 -12.79 13.55 -7.80
CA GLU A 201 -12.03 12.81 -8.81
C GLU A 201 -10.88 13.65 -9.40
N GLY A 202 -9.83 12.97 -9.88
CA GLY A 202 -8.72 13.60 -10.61
C GLY A 202 -7.45 13.82 -9.78
N ARG A 203 -7.45 13.43 -8.50
CA ARG A 203 -6.22 13.52 -7.68
C ARG A 203 -5.20 12.40 -7.98
N LEU A 204 -5.63 11.23 -8.46
CA LEU A 204 -4.75 10.11 -8.78
C LEU A 204 -4.06 10.28 -10.14
N PRO A 205 -2.87 9.70 -10.36
CA PRO A 205 -2.14 9.90 -11.60
C PRO A 205 -2.76 9.15 -12.80
N ASP A 206 -2.85 9.82 -13.94
CA ASP A 206 -2.94 9.19 -15.27
C ASP A 206 -1.63 8.45 -15.65
N ALA A 207 -1.76 7.33 -16.33
CA ALA A 207 -0.68 6.49 -16.84
C ALA A 207 -0.15 6.93 -18.22
N GLY A 208 -0.94 7.68 -19.00
CA GLY A 208 -0.59 8.17 -20.34
C GLY A 208 -0.78 9.67 -20.55
N PRO A 209 -0.33 10.55 -19.62
CA PRO A 209 -0.41 11.99 -19.82
C PRO A 209 0.56 12.46 -20.93
N PRO A 210 0.37 13.67 -21.50
CA PRO A 210 1.27 14.22 -22.52
C PRO A 210 2.72 14.39 -22.06
N SER A 211 2.92 14.70 -20.76
CA SER A 211 4.23 14.89 -20.13
C SER A 211 4.33 14.02 -18.87
N PRO A 212 4.69 12.73 -19.00
CA PRO A 212 4.64 11.77 -17.90
C PRO A 212 5.46 12.14 -16.67
N ALA A 213 6.71 12.58 -16.83
CA ALA A 213 7.56 12.93 -15.69
C ALA A 213 7.03 14.14 -14.91
N ASP A 214 6.59 15.18 -15.64
CA ASP A 214 6.02 16.39 -15.03
C ASP A 214 4.70 16.10 -14.31
N HIS A 215 3.85 15.26 -14.91
CA HIS A 215 2.60 14.80 -14.31
C HIS A 215 2.83 14.00 -13.03
N LEU A 216 3.82 13.09 -13.03
CA LEU A 216 4.22 12.37 -11.81
C LEU A 216 4.67 13.35 -10.72
N ARG A 217 5.49 14.35 -11.06
CA ARG A 217 5.88 15.39 -10.09
C ARG A 217 4.67 16.18 -9.60
N GLU A 218 3.77 16.61 -10.47
CA GLU A 218 2.56 17.36 -10.08
C GLU A 218 1.75 16.60 -9.03
N VAL A 219 1.47 15.33 -9.31
CA VAL A 219 0.66 14.48 -8.43
C VAL A 219 1.39 14.17 -7.12
N PHE A 220 2.63 13.68 -7.19
CA PHE A 220 3.34 13.22 -5.99
C PHE A 220 3.87 14.38 -5.15
N TYR A 221 4.26 15.51 -5.75
CA TYR A 221 4.66 16.69 -4.99
C TYR A 221 3.47 17.31 -4.26
N ARG A 222 2.25 17.24 -4.82
CA ARG A 222 1.02 17.60 -4.11
C ARG A 222 0.81 16.73 -2.87
N MET A 223 1.16 15.45 -2.94
CA MET A 223 1.13 14.53 -1.80
C MET A 223 2.26 14.77 -0.80
N GLY A 224 3.31 15.51 -1.17
CA GLY A 224 4.50 15.73 -0.34
C GLY A 224 5.54 14.62 -0.45
N LEU A 225 5.52 13.89 -1.57
CA LEU A 225 6.52 12.89 -1.91
C LEU A 225 7.54 13.46 -2.90
N ASP A 226 8.80 13.03 -2.78
CA ASP A 226 9.92 13.50 -3.62
C ASP A 226 10.23 12.54 -4.80
N ASP A 227 11.24 12.90 -5.62
CA ASP A 227 11.65 12.10 -6.79
C ASP A 227 12.10 10.68 -6.41
N LYS A 228 12.76 10.49 -5.26
CA LYS A 228 13.18 9.17 -4.80
C LYS A 228 11.98 8.31 -4.48
N GLU A 229 10.99 8.88 -3.80
CA GLU A 229 9.76 8.23 -3.38
C GLU A 229 8.84 7.92 -4.58
N ILE A 230 8.79 8.79 -5.60
CA ILE A 230 8.10 8.51 -6.88
C ILE A 230 8.65 7.24 -7.51
N VAL A 231 9.97 7.17 -7.70
CA VAL A 231 10.62 6.03 -8.38
C VAL A 231 10.51 4.76 -7.54
N ALA A 232 10.71 4.86 -6.22
CA ALA A 232 10.59 3.72 -5.32
C ALA A 232 9.16 3.14 -5.35
N LEU A 233 8.13 3.97 -5.14
CA LEU A 233 6.74 3.53 -5.12
C LEU A 233 6.27 2.97 -6.47
N SER A 234 6.77 3.50 -7.59
CA SER A 234 6.50 2.92 -8.92
C SER A 234 6.96 1.45 -9.03
N GLY A 235 7.98 1.07 -8.25
CA GLY A 235 8.43 -0.32 -8.11
C GLY A 235 7.35 -1.30 -7.65
N ALA A 236 6.22 -0.83 -7.08
CA ALA A 236 5.06 -1.67 -6.78
C ALA A 236 4.48 -2.37 -8.03
N HIS A 237 4.70 -1.82 -9.23
CA HIS A 237 4.35 -2.47 -10.50
C HIS A 237 5.12 -3.78 -10.75
N THR A 238 6.12 -4.12 -9.94
CA THR A 238 6.65 -5.49 -9.89
C THR A 238 5.56 -6.53 -9.57
N LEU A 239 4.49 -6.11 -8.89
CA LEU A 239 3.31 -6.91 -8.60
C LEU A 239 2.16 -6.58 -9.55
N GLY A 240 1.55 -7.63 -10.07
CA GLY A 240 0.29 -7.55 -10.80
C GLY A 240 0.44 -7.20 -12.27
N ARG A 241 -0.63 -6.61 -12.79
CA ARG A 241 -0.91 -6.49 -14.22
C ARG A 241 -2.00 -5.47 -14.47
N SER A 242 -1.91 -4.82 -15.63
CA SER A 242 -2.97 -3.98 -16.17
C SER A 242 -3.97 -4.80 -16.97
N ARG A 243 -5.18 -4.28 -17.09
CA ARG A 243 -6.32 -4.90 -17.79
C ARG A 243 -7.02 -3.84 -18.63
N PRO A 244 -7.21 -4.06 -19.94
CA PRO A 244 -7.84 -3.06 -20.82
C PRO A 244 -9.28 -2.75 -20.40
N GLU A 245 -10.02 -3.72 -19.85
CA GLU A 245 -11.38 -3.53 -19.33
C GLU A 245 -11.45 -2.73 -18.01
N ARG A 246 -10.29 -2.43 -17.38
CA ARG A 246 -10.20 -1.60 -16.17
C ARG A 246 -9.61 -0.24 -16.47
N SER A 247 -8.33 -0.20 -16.83
CA SER A 247 -7.59 1.05 -17.05
C SER A 247 -7.51 1.49 -18.51
N GLY A 248 -7.90 0.63 -19.45
CA GLY A 248 -7.65 0.82 -20.88
C GLY A 248 -6.24 0.41 -21.34
N PHE A 249 -5.33 0.07 -20.42
CA PHE A 249 -3.94 -0.28 -20.75
C PHE A 249 -3.67 -1.79 -20.72
N GLY A 250 -2.75 -2.20 -21.59
CA GLY A 250 -2.22 -3.56 -21.66
C GLY A 250 -3.02 -4.50 -22.56
N LYS A 251 -2.40 -5.62 -22.92
CA LYS A 251 -3.04 -6.72 -23.67
C LYS A 251 -4.14 -7.41 -22.83
N PRO A 252 -5.19 -7.98 -23.46
CA PRO A 252 -6.19 -8.78 -22.77
C PRO A 252 -5.63 -10.00 -22.03
N GLU A 253 -4.53 -10.57 -22.53
CA GLU A 253 -3.78 -11.65 -21.89
C GLU A 253 -2.38 -11.78 -22.52
N THR A 254 -1.48 -12.52 -21.85
CA THR A 254 -0.13 -12.86 -22.33
C THR A 254 0.26 -14.27 -21.93
N LYS A 255 1.44 -14.74 -22.39
CA LYS A 255 2.01 -16.03 -21.94
C LYS A 255 2.19 -16.14 -20.42
N TYR A 256 2.31 -15.02 -19.70
CA TYR A 256 2.50 -14.98 -18.23
C TYR A 256 1.20 -14.95 -17.43
N THR A 257 0.08 -14.60 -18.07
CA THR A 257 -1.18 -14.29 -17.38
C THR A 257 -2.37 -15.13 -17.88
N LYS A 258 -2.23 -15.80 -19.03
CA LYS A 258 -3.25 -16.72 -19.59
C LYS A 258 -3.56 -17.91 -18.69
N THR A 259 -2.57 -18.36 -17.92
CA THR A 259 -2.66 -19.50 -17.00
C THR A 259 -1.91 -19.16 -15.72
N GLY A 260 -2.48 -18.27 -14.92
CA GLY A 260 -1.93 -17.87 -13.62
C GLY A 260 -2.88 -18.23 -12.49
N PRO A 261 -2.40 -18.30 -11.24
CA PRO A 261 -3.29 -18.47 -10.11
C PRO A 261 -4.14 -17.19 -9.93
N GLY A 262 -5.35 -17.33 -9.38
CA GLY A 262 -6.36 -16.26 -9.39
C GLY A 262 -7.05 -16.12 -10.76
N GLU A 263 -7.59 -14.93 -11.05
CA GLU A 263 -8.31 -14.66 -12.31
C GLU A 263 -7.34 -14.46 -13.49
N PRO A 264 -7.36 -15.27 -14.57
CA PRO A 264 -6.47 -15.11 -15.73
C PRO A 264 -6.67 -13.80 -16.52
N GLY A 265 -5.72 -13.45 -17.38
CA GLY A 265 -5.78 -12.27 -18.28
C GLY A 265 -5.03 -11.03 -17.80
N GLY A 266 -5.02 -9.97 -18.59
CA GLY A 266 -4.20 -8.76 -18.41
C GLY A 266 -2.74 -8.92 -18.81
N GLN A 267 -1.97 -7.84 -18.72
CA GLN A 267 -0.55 -7.77 -19.06
C GLN A 267 0.26 -7.29 -17.85
N SER A 268 1.24 -8.10 -17.42
CA SER A 268 2.11 -7.78 -16.28
C SER A 268 3.34 -6.98 -16.70
N TRP A 269 3.92 -6.23 -15.77
CA TRP A 269 5.23 -5.59 -15.97
C TRP A 269 6.38 -6.56 -15.83
N THR A 270 6.22 -7.60 -15.02
CA THR A 270 7.25 -8.60 -14.74
C THR A 270 6.75 -10.00 -15.07
N VAL A 271 7.69 -10.92 -15.30
CA VAL A 271 7.39 -12.35 -15.50
C VAL A 271 6.74 -12.97 -14.26
N LYS A 272 7.29 -12.66 -13.08
CA LYS A 272 6.84 -13.19 -11.78
C LYS A 272 6.00 -12.14 -11.06
N TRP A 273 4.86 -11.77 -11.63
CA TRP A 273 3.97 -10.70 -11.14
C TRP A 273 3.31 -10.95 -9.77
N LEU A 274 3.62 -12.04 -9.07
CA LEU A 274 3.24 -12.29 -7.67
C LEU A 274 4.44 -12.28 -6.71
N LYS A 275 5.64 -11.98 -7.21
CA LYS A 275 6.86 -11.85 -6.44
C LYS A 275 7.25 -10.38 -6.39
N PHE A 276 7.49 -9.87 -5.18
CA PHE A 276 8.04 -8.56 -4.99
C PHE A 276 9.56 -8.64 -5.08
N ASP A 277 10.13 -8.03 -6.11
CA ASP A 277 11.58 -7.87 -6.29
C ASP A 277 11.87 -6.64 -7.18
N ASN A 278 13.12 -6.46 -7.59
CA ASN A 278 13.52 -5.32 -8.42
C ASN A 278 13.41 -5.56 -9.93
N SER A 279 12.75 -6.64 -10.38
CA SER A 279 12.64 -6.98 -11.81
C SER A 279 11.93 -5.90 -12.60
N TYR A 280 10.97 -5.19 -12.00
CA TYR A 280 10.30 -4.04 -12.64
C TYR A 280 11.29 -3.06 -13.27
N PHE A 281 12.31 -2.62 -12.52
CA PHE A 281 13.28 -1.65 -13.03
C PHE A 281 14.16 -2.22 -14.14
N LYS A 282 14.42 -3.53 -14.12
CA LYS A 282 15.17 -4.22 -15.19
C LYS A 282 14.32 -4.33 -16.45
N ASP A 283 13.09 -4.80 -16.30
CA ASP A 283 12.16 -5.10 -17.39
C ASP A 283 11.78 -3.82 -18.15
N ILE A 284 11.45 -2.72 -17.46
CA ILE A 284 11.08 -1.45 -18.11
C ILE A 284 12.29 -0.72 -18.75
N LYS A 285 13.52 -0.96 -18.25
CA LYS A 285 14.75 -0.41 -18.82
C LYS A 285 15.09 -1.11 -20.13
N GLU A 286 15.04 -2.44 -20.11
CA GLU A 286 15.54 -3.27 -21.21
C GLU A 286 14.51 -3.49 -22.32
N LYS A 287 13.22 -3.50 -21.98
CA LYS A 287 12.09 -3.63 -22.92
C LYS A 287 12.26 -4.80 -23.91
N ARG A 288 12.82 -5.92 -23.44
CA ARG A 288 13.19 -7.08 -24.29
C ARG A 288 12.03 -8.02 -24.61
N ASP A 289 10.96 -8.01 -23.81
CA ASP A 289 9.81 -8.90 -23.98
C ASP A 289 8.54 -8.07 -24.24
N GLU A 290 7.96 -8.22 -25.42
CA GLU A 290 6.74 -7.53 -25.85
C GLU A 290 5.48 -7.90 -25.04
N ASP A 291 5.53 -8.99 -24.26
CA ASP A 291 4.46 -9.37 -23.34
C ASP A 291 4.59 -8.67 -21.98
N LEU A 292 5.69 -7.98 -21.70
CA LEU A 292 5.83 -7.15 -20.51
C LEU A 292 5.35 -5.72 -20.78
N LEU A 293 4.52 -5.21 -19.89
CA LEU A 293 3.95 -3.87 -20.00
C LEU A 293 4.98 -2.80 -19.62
N VAL A 294 4.97 -1.70 -20.37
CA VAL A 294 5.64 -0.45 -19.98
C VAL A 294 4.68 0.69 -20.31
N LEU A 295 4.14 1.35 -19.29
CA LEU A 295 3.32 2.54 -19.46
C LEU A 295 4.21 3.75 -19.78
N PRO A 296 3.64 4.82 -20.38
CA PRO A 296 4.34 6.09 -20.53
C PRO A 296 4.96 6.61 -19.21
N THR A 297 4.25 6.48 -18.09
CA THR A 297 4.78 6.85 -16.76
C THR A 297 5.90 5.94 -16.25
N ASP A 298 5.93 4.66 -16.65
CA ASP A 298 7.05 3.78 -16.30
C ASP A 298 8.29 4.11 -17.12
N ALA A 299 8.11 4.38 -18.43
CA ALA A 299 9.20 4.78 -19.32
C ALA A 299 9.87 6.08 -18.85
N ALA A 300 9.07 7.02 -18.34
CA ALA A 300 9.54 8.28 -17.79
C ALA A 300 10.61 8.13 -16.70
N LEU A 301 10.60 7.01 -15.95
CA LEU A 301 11.57 6.77 -14.88
C LEU A 301 13.00 6.60 -15.38
N PHE A 302 13.19 6.19 -16.64
CA PHE A 302 14.52 6.07 -17.28
C PHE A 302 14.80 7.17 -18.31
N GLU A 303 13.82 8.01 -18.62
CA GLU A 303 13.94 9.13 -19.57
C GLU A 303 14.22 10.46 -18.84
N ASP A 304 13.62 10.66 -17.66
CA ASP A 304 13.84 11.86 -16.86
C ASP A 304 15.22 11.85 -16.17
N PRO A 305 16.02 12.94 -16.25
CA PRO A 305 17.38 12.96 -15.71
C PRO A 305 17.49 12.74 -14.20
N SER A 306 16.48 13.11 -13.42
CA SER A 306 16.47 12.95 -11.96
C SER A 306 16.02 11.55 -11.58
N PHE A 307 14.87 11.10 -12.12
CA PHE A 307 14.31 9.78 -11.84
C PHE A 307 15.26 8.65 -12.23
N LYS A 308 15.96 8.80 -13.36
CA LYS A 308 16.88 7.81 -13.89
C LYS A 308 17.96 7.41 -12.88
N ASN A 309 18.46 8.34 -12.08
CA ASN A 309 19.49 8.03 -11.08
C ASN A 309 18.99 7.01 -10.04
N TYR A 310 17.73 7.13 -9.61
CA TYR A 310 17.12 6.18 -8.69
C TYR A 310 16.71 4.88 -9.39
N ALA A 311 16.18 4.97 -10.61
CA ALA A 311 15.74 3.80 -11.37
C ALA A 311 16.92 2.88 -11.74
N GLU A 312 18.06 3.45 -12.13
CA GLU A 312 19.30 2.70 -12.37
C GLU A 312 19.83 2.08 -11.08
N LYS A 313 19.86 2.85 -9.98
CA LYS A 313 20.24 2.34 -8.66
C LYS A 313 19.40 1.13 -8.26
N TYR A 314 18.07 1.20 -8.40
CA TYR A 314 17.19 0.11 -7.99
C TYR A 314 17.25 -1.10 -8.92
N ALA A 315 17.58 -0.93 -10.21
CA ALA A 315 17.82 -2.04 -11.12
C ALA A 315 19.06 -2.87 -10.72
N GLU A 316 20.08 -2.22 -10.17
CA GLU A 316 21.36 -2.83 -9.80
C GLU A 316 21.41 -3.30 -8.33
N ASP A 317 20.79 -2.53 -7.42
CA ASP A 317 20.83 -2.76 -5.98
C ASP A 317 19.41 -3.04 -5.43
N PRO A 318 19.02 -4.33 -5.32
CA PRO A 318 17.72 -4.70 -4.77
C PRO A 318 17.59 -4.34 -3.28
N ALA A 319 18.69 -4.27 -2.52
CA ALA A 319 18.64 -3.94 -1.10
C ALA A 319 18.33 -2.44 -0.92
N ALA A 320 18.93 -1.57 -1.74
CA ALA A 320 18.59 -0.16 -1.76
C ALA A 320 17.13 0.07 -2.16
N PHE A 321 16.63 -0.65 -3.17
CA PHE A 321 15.22 -0.59 -3.54
C PHE A 321 14.31 -0.97 -2.36
N PHE A 322 14.59 -2.09 -1.69
CA PHE A 322 13.75 -2.58 -0.59
C PHE A 322 13.72 -1.58 0.56
N LYS A 323 14.87 -0.98 0.91
CA LYS A 323 14.95 0.05 1.94
C LYS A 323 14.13 1.30 1.56
N ASP A 324 14.39 1.87 0.39
CA ASP A 324 13.73 3.11 -0.04
C ASP A 324 12.21 2.88 -0.30
N TYR A 325 11.82 1.68 -0.76
CA TYR A 325 10.40 1.29 -0.90
C TYR A 325 9.69 1.17 0.44
N ALA A 326 10.29 0.53 1.44
CA ALA A 326 9.68 0.38 2.76
C ALA A 326 9.42 1.74 3.42
N GLU A 327 10.39 2.65 3.34
CA GLU A 327 10.27 4.03 3.84
C GLU A 327 9.16 4.80 3.10
N ALA A 328 9.14 4.74 1.76
CA ALA A 328 8.17 5.45 0.95
C ALA A 328 6.74 4.91 1.12
N HIS A 329 6.58 3.58 1.21
CA HIS A 329 5.28 2.92 1.41
C HIS A 329 4.70 3.25 2.79
N ALA A 330 5.54 3.23 3.83
CA ALA A 330 5.12 3.66 5.17
C ALA A 330 4.73 5.14 5.21
N LYS A 331 5.48 6.03 4.54
CA LYS A 331 5.13 7.45 4.45
C LYS A 331 3.80 7.64 3.71
N LEU A 332 3.64 7.00 2.56
CA LEU A 332 2.42 6.99 1.76
C LEU A 332 1.21 6.55 2.59
N SER A 333 1.29 5.40 3.27
CA SER A 333 0.15 4.84 4.00
C SER A 333 -0.35 5.75 5.13
N ASN A 334 0.47 6.71 5.57
CA ASN A 334 0.14 7.68 6.60
C ASN A 334 -0.40 9.01 6.06
N LEU A 335 -0.35 9.25 4.75
CA LEU A 335 -0.74 10.53 4.14
C LEU A 335 -2.22 10.83 4.40
N GLY A 336 -2.50 12.05 4.86
CA GLY A 336 -3.86 12.56 5.10
C GLY A 336 -4.62 11.92 6.27
N ALA A 337 -4.16 10.78 6.78
CA ALA A 337 -4.81 10.06 7.87
C ALA A 337 -4.95 10.92 9.14
N LYS A 338 -6.04 10.68 9.87
CA LYS A 338 -6.18 11.10 11.26
C LYS A 338 -6.02 9.86 12.12
N PHE A 339 -5.11 9.92 13.08
CA PHE A 339 -4.87 8.82 14.01
C PHE A 339 -5.55 9.07 15.35
N ASP A 340 -6.03 7.99 15.96
CA ASP A 340 -6.42 7.92 17.36
C ASP A 340 -5.76 6.67 17.96
N PRO A 341 -4.87 6.78 18.97
CA PRO A 341 -4.31 8.04 19.47
C PRO A 341 -3.46 8.77 18.41
N PRO A 342 -3.17 10.07 18.54
CA PRO A 342 -2.50 10.87 17.50
C PRO A 342 -1.15 10.32 17.01
N GLU A 343 -0.40 9.66 17.88
CA GLU A 343 0.87 8.99 17.57
C GLU A 343 0.69 7.77 16.64
N GLY A 344 -0.48 7.13 16.67
CA GLY A 344 -0.77 5.85 16.05
C GLY A 344 -0.36 4.65 16.91
N ILE A 345 -0.66 3.46 16.41
CA ILE A 345 -0.50 2.18 17.12
C ILE A 345 0.45 1.30 16.34
N ILE A 346 1.38 0.63 17.04
CA ILE A 346 2.28 -0.37 16.45
C ILE A 346 1.86 -1.76 16.92
N ILE A 347 1.72 -2.71 15.98
CA ILE A 347 1.25 -4.08 16.28
C ILE A 347 2.37 -5.12 16.26
N ASP A 348 3.45 -4.88 15.53
CA ASP A 348 4.55 -5.85 15.34
C ASP A 348 5.69 -5.69 16.40
N ASN A 349 5.56 -4.75 17.34
CA ASN A 349 6.44 -4.67 18.51
C ASN A 349 6.05 -5.77 19.52
N ASP A 350 6.63 -6.94 19.37
CA ASP A 350 6.74 -7.88 20.48
C ASP A 350 7.84 -7.39 21.45
N PRO A 351 7.54 -7.09 22.73
CA PRO A 351 8.57 -6.76 23.71
C PRO A 351 9.61 -7.88 23.89
N THR A 352 9.34 -9.09 23.38
CA THR A 352 10.28 -10.22 23.38
C THR A 352 11.27 -10.22 22.23
N GLN A 353 11.11 -9.34 21.23
CA GLN A 353 12.14 -9.02 20.24
C GLN A 353 12.62 -7.58 20.43
N GLY A 354 13.26 -7.34 21.58
CA GLY A 354 14.06 -6.15 21.75
C GLY A 354 15.13 -6.11 20.67
N SER A 355 15.21 -4.99 19.94
CA SER A 355 16.51 -4.51 19.43
C SER A 355 17.54 -4.74 20.54
N PRO A 356 18.74 -5.30 20.27
CA PRO A 356 19.73 -5.44 21.33
C PRO A 356 19.98 -4.04 21.86
N GLU A 357 19.46 -3.75 23.06
CA GLU A 357 19.86 -2.56 23.80
C GLU A 357 21.38 -2.64 23.83
N LYS A 358 22.01 -1.62 23.27
CA LYS A 358 23.47 -1.53 23.27
C LYS A 358 23.87 -1.61 24.74
N PHE A 359 24.53 -2.70 25.13
CA PHE A 359 24.89 -2.92 26.53
C PHE A 359 25.69 -1.72 27.03
N VAL A 360 25.07 -0.88 27.85
CA VAL A 360 25.73 0.26 28.48
C VAL A 360 26.16 -0.19 29.87
N ALA A 361 27.41 -0.65 29.97
CA ALA A 361 28.00 -1.12 31.23
C ALA A 361 27.85 -0.10 32.38
N ALA A 362 27.80 1.20 32.07
CA ALA A 362 27.62 2.28 33.04
C ALA A 362 26.28 2.21 33.79
N ASN A 363 25.22 1.66 33.19
CA ASN A 363 23.90 1.55 33.84
C ASN A 363 23.87 0.46 34.93
N TYR A 364 24.85 -0.44 34.95
CA TYR A 364 24.99 -1.51 35.93
C TYR A 364 26.16 -1.29 36.90
N SER A 365 26.90 -0.19 36.75
CA SER A 365 27.93 0.20 37.71
C SER A 365 27.27 0.89 38.91
N THR A 366 26.75 0.10 39.84
CA THR A 366 26.48 0.61 41.18
C THR A 366 27.81 0.88 41.87
N GLY A 367 27.95 2.07 42.46
CA GLY A 367 29.21 2.62 42.95
C GLY A 367 30.01 1.62 43.79
N LYS A 368 31.35 1.64 43.64
CA LYS A 368 32.30 0.74 44.32
C LYS A 368 32.00 0.64 45.82
N LYS A 369 31.22 -0.37 46.20
CA LYS A 369 31.08 -0.82 47.58
C LYS A 369 32.11 -1.92 47.77
N GLU A 370 33.05 -1.72 48.70
CA GLU A 370 33.98 -2.77 49.05
C GLU A 370 33.20 -4.03 49.46
N LEU A 371 33.63 -5.19 48.94
CA LEU A 371 33.06 -6.48 49.32
C LEU A 371 33.14 -6.64 50.84
N SER A 372 32.05 -7.09 51.46
CA SER A 372 32.05 -7.39 52.90
C SER A 372 33.07 -8.47 53.21
N ASP A 373 33.62 -8.47 54.43
CA ASP A 373 34.65 -9.44 54.82
C ASP A 373 34.14 -10.89 54.76
N SER A 374 32.83 -11.10 54.96
CA SER A 374 32.20 -12.41 54.78
C SER A 374 32.20 -12.86 53.33
N MET A 375 31.92 -11.96 52.38
CA MET A 375 31.99 -12.25 50.95
C MET A 375 33.43 -12.48 50.49
N LYS A 376 34.38 -11.66 50.95
CA LYS A 376 35.83 -11.84 50.67
C LYS A 376 36.32 -13.20 51.16
N LYS A 377 35.93 -13.60 52.38
CA LYS A 377 36.32 -14.90 52.96
C LYS A 377 35.72 -16.07 52.20
N LYS A 378 34.46 -15.96 51.75
CA LYS A 378 33.80 -17.01 50.96
C LYS A 378 34.42 -17.15 49.56
N ILE A 379 34.67 -16.02 48.89
CA ILE A 379 35.34 -16.01 47.58
C ILE A 379 36.74 -16.61 47.69
N ARG A 380 37.51 -16.29 48.74
CA ARG A 380 38.82 -16.89 48.98
C ARG A 380 38.72 -18.41 49.21
N ALA A 381 37.78 -18.86 50.03
CA ALA A 381 37.57 -20.29 50.28
C ALA A 381 37.20 -21.06 49.00
N GLU A 382 36.35 -20.50 48.14
CA GLU A 382 36.00 -21.12 46.87
C GLU A 382 37.17 -21.10 45.86
N TYR A 383 37.94 -20.02 45.83
CA TYR A 383 39.14 -19.90 44.99
C TYR A 383 40.22 -20.91 45.38
N GLU A 384 40.45 -21.10 46.68
CA GLU A 384 41.36 -22.11 47.22
C GLU A 384 40.86 -23.53 46.97
N ALA A 385 39.54 -23.77 47.08
CA ALA A 385 38.93 -25.07 46.84
C ALA A 385 39.11 -25.59 45.41
N ILE A 386 39.20 -24.70 44.43
CA ILE A 386 39.47 -25.05 43.02
C ILE A 386 40.97 -25.01 42.67
N GLY A 387 41.85 -24.89 43.67
CA GLY A 387 43.29 -25.02 43.54
C GLY A 387 44.06 -23.72 43.29
N GLY A 388 43.41 -22.57 43.48
CA GLY A 388 44.01 -21.24 43.33
C GLY A 388 44.63 -20.75 44.62
N SER A 389 45.78 -20.08 44.52
CA SER A 389 46.37 -19.35 45.66
C SER A 389 46.99 -18.03 45.20
N PRO A 390 47.34 -17.10 46.11
CA PRO A 390 48.04 -15.87 45.75
C PRO A 390 49.33 -16.11 44.94
N ASP A 391 50.02 -17.22 45.20
CA ASP A 391 51.28 -17.59 44.55
C ASP A 391 51.09 -18.60 43.39
N LYS A 392 49.85 -19.06 43.17
CA LYS A 392 49.48 -20.00 42.11
C LYS A 392 48.12 -19.61 41.51
N PRO A 393 48.09 -18.62 40.62
CA PRO A 393 46.86 -18.23 39.96
C PRO A 393 46.29 -19.37 39.12
N LEU A 394 44.96 -19.48 39.10
CA LEU A 394 44.28 -20.53 38.34
C LEU A 394 44.51 -20.36 36.83
N PRO A 395 44.74 -21.44 36.07
CA PRO A 395 44.82 -21.38 34.61
C PRO A 395 43.48 -20.88 34.03
N THR A 396 43.54 -19.96 33.08
CA THR A 396 42.43 -19.11 32.57
C THR A 396 41.27 -19.82 31.84
N ASN A 397 41.09 -21.14 32.00
CA ASN A 397 40.07 -21.91 31.25
C ASN A 397 38.75 -22.16 32.00
N TYR A 398 38.59 -21.74 33.27
CA TYR A 398 37.33 -21.94 33.99
C TYR A 398 36.20 -21.02 33.53
N PHE A 399 36.52 -19.78 33.11
CA PHE A 399 35.52 -18.84 32.58
C PHE A 399 34.87 -19.36 31.29
N LEU A 400 35.68 -19.97 30.42
CA LEU A 400 35.20 -20.59 29.18
C LEU A 400 34.30 -21.80 29.47
N ASN A 401 34.68 -22.64 30.45
CA ASN A 401 33.89 -23.80 30.85
C ASN A 401 32.53 -23.41 31.45
N ILE A 402 32.46 -22.30 32.21
CA ILE A 402 31.19 -21.80 32.76
C ILE A 402 30.27 -21.31 31.63
N ILE A 403 30.80 -20.58 30.64
CA ILE A 403 30.02 -20.12 29.47
C ILE A 403 29.52 -21.32 28.66
N ILE A 404 30.34 -22.34 28.46
CA ILE A 404 29.93 -23.58 27.77
C ILE A 404 28.83 -24.30 28.55
N ALA A 405 28.95 -24.41 29.87
CA ALA A 405 27.93 -25.05 30.71
C ALA A 405 26.58 -24.31 30.65
N ILE A 406 26.60 -22.98 30.66
CA ILE A 406 25.38 -22.16 30.49
C ILE A 406 24.78 -22.37 29.08
N GLY A 407 25.61 -22.42 28.04
CA GLY A 407 25.17 -22.68 26.67
C GLY A 407 24.52 -24.06 26.50
N VAL A 408 25.07 -25.09 27.15
CA VAL A 408 24.51 -26.46 27.13
C VAL A 408 23.18 -26.54 27.89
N LEU A 409 23.07 -25.87 29.04
CA LEU A 409 21.81 -25.82 29.81
C LEU A 409 20.70 -25.09 29.06
N ALA A 410 21.02 -24.03 28.31
CA ALA A 410 20.07 -23.32 27.46
C ALA A 410 19.57 -24.20 26.29
N LEU A 411 20.45 -25.00 25.67
CA LEU A 411 20.07 -25.96 24.64
C LEU A 411 19.19 -27.08 25.19
N LEU A 412 19.54 -27.67 26.33
CA LEU A 412 18.75 -28.75 26.92
C LEU A 412 17.35 -28.31 27.33
N SER A 413 17.19 -27.08 27.82
CA SER A 413 15.87 -26.52 28.14
C SER A 413 15.00 -26.31 26.89
N THR A 414 15.59 -26.00 25.73
CA THR A 414 14.85 -25.93 24.45
C THR A 414 14.43 -27.29 23.89
N PHE A 415 15.15 -28.38 24.18
CA PHE A 415 14.83 -29.72 23.67
C PHE A 415 13.89 -30.54 24.56
N PHE A 416 13.84 -30.26 25.88
CA PHE A 416 13.03 -31.03 26.84
C PHE A 416 11.84 -30.27 27.44
N GLY A 417 11.64 -28.99 27.10
CA GLY A 417 10.62 -28.12 27.68
C GLY A 417 9.21 -28.21 27.09
N ASN A 418 8.79 -29.37 26.53
CA ASN A 418 7.41 -29.49 26.01
C ASN A 418 6.80 -30.90 26.18
N ASN A 419 6.96 -31.51 27.35
CA ASN A 419 6.15 -32.64 27.78
C ASN A 419 5.99 -32.61 29.30
N ASN A 420 4.87 -32.04 29.78
CA ASN A 420 3.98 -32.65 30.77
C ASN A 420 2.86 -31.67 31.13
N SER A 421 1.69 -31.95 30.56
CA SER A 421 0.40 -31.61 31.13
C SER A 421 0.16 -32.44 32.41
N SER A 422 -0.59 -31.84 33.34
CA SER A 422 -1.60 -32.41 34.27
C SER A 422 -1.35 -32.23 35.77
N ASP A 423 -2.38 -31.62 36.37
CA ASP A 423 -2.91 -31.78 37.73
C ASP A 423 -2.18 -31.10 38.90
N PHE A 424 -2.72 -29.93 39.30
CA PHE A 424 -3.42 -29.74 40.58
C PHE A 424 -4.36 -28.54 40.55
#